data_AF-A0A6B1HEX2-F1
#
_entry.id   AF-A0A6B1HEX2-F1
#
_cell.length_a   1.000
_cell.length_b   1.000
_cell.length_c   1.000
_cell.angle_alpha   90.00
_cell.angle_beta   90.00
_cell.angle_gamma   90.00
#
_symmetry.space_group_name_H-M   'P 1'
#
loop_
_entity.id
_entity.type
_entity.pdbx_description
1 polymer ?
#
loop_
_entity_poly.entity_id
_entity_poly.type
_entity_poly.pdbx_seq_one_letter_code
_entity_poly.pdbx_strand_id
1 'polypeptide(L)'
;MNHGTARNQCSRADVAAFPASTIGVFADAFANMQDERHQADYAPDGKPCKSQVVQLIGEAEDAILALERETLQTRRAFAAYVLFRSR
;
A
#
# COMPACT_ATOMS: atom_id res chain seq x y z
N MET A 1 3.58 -6.53 12.77
CA MET A 1 3.97 -5.27 12.09
C MET A 1 3.07 -4.15 12.59
N ASN A 2 3.60 -2.95 12.81
CA ASN A 2 2.76 -1.79 13.08
C ASN A 2 2.24 -1.25 11.73
N HIS A 3 0.98 -1.56 11.41
CA HIS A 3 0.38 -1.19 10.12
C HIS A 3 0.35 0.32 9.88
N GLY A 4 0.23 1.13 10.95
CA GLY A 4 0.30 2.59 10.86
C GLY A 4 1.67 3.07 10.39
N THR A 5 2.76 2.44 10.84
CA THR A 5 4.11 2.78 10.38
C THR A 5 4.27 2.51 8.89
N ALA A 6 3.86 1.34 8.41
CA ALA A 6 4.00 0.98 7.00
C ALA A 6 3.16 1.90 6.09
N ARG A 7 1.89 2.15 6.46
CA ARG A 7 1.01 3.08 5.74
C ARG A 7 1.64 4.48 5.67
N ASN A 8 2.14 4.98 6.79
CA ASN A 8 2.73 6.31 6.85
C ASN A 8 3.98 6.41 5.98
N GLN A 9 4.85 5.38 5.98
CA GLN A 9 6.01 5.35 5.08
C GLN A 9 5.58 5.37 3.61
N CYS A 10 4.55 4.63 3.23
CA CYS A 10 4.01 4.63 1.87
C CYS A 10 3.37 5.98 1.46
N SER A 11 2.94 6.80 2.42
CA SER A 11 2.30 8.11 2.16
C SER A 11 3.29 9.30 2.17
N ARG A 12 4.59 9.05 2.38
CA ARG A 12 5.61 10.11 2.45
C ARG A 12 6.13 10.48 1.07
N ALA A 13 6.53 11.75 0.92
CA ALA A 13 7.20 12.25 -0.28
C ALA A 13 8.46 11.45 -0.66
N ASP A 14 9.16 10.86 0.32
CA ASP A 14 10.37 10.06 0.09
C ASP A 14 10.11 8.81 -0.77
N VAL A 15 8.86 8.32 -0.84
CA VAL A 15 8.48 7.23 -1.75
C VAL A 15 8.70 7.60 -3.22
N ALA A 16 8.66 8.89 -3.57
CA ALA A 16 8.92 9.37 -4.92
C ALA A 16 10.35 9.10 -5.41
N ALA A 17 11.27 8.70 -4.51
CA ALA A 17 12.60 8.23 -4.89
C ALA A 17 12.59 6.82 -5.52
N PHE A 18 11.50 6.06 -5.35
CA PHE A 18 11.31 4.77 -5.99
C PHE A 18 10.58 4.92 -7.34
N PRO A 19 10.66 3.92 -8.24
CA PRO A 19 10.00 4.00 -9.54
C PRO A 19 8.47 4.14 -9.38
N ALA A 20 7.93 5.24 -9.92
CA ALA A 20 6.52 5.58 -9.78
C ALA A 20 5.58 4.54 -10.41
N SER A 21 5.98 3.95 -11.54
CA SER A 21 5.20 2.97 -12.29
C SER A 21 5.04 1.61 -11.61
N THR A 22 5.78 1.35 -10.53
CA THR A 22 5.78 0.05 -9.83
C THR A 22 5.61 0.26 -8.33
N ILE A 23 6.66 0.74 -7.66
CA ILE A 23 6.65 0.97 -6.21
C ILE A 23 5.71 2.11 -5.82
N GLY A 24 5.63 3.17 -6.62
CA GLY A 24 4.68 4.27 -6.38
C GLY A 24 3.24 3.78 -6.39
N VAL A 25 2.84 3.09 -7.46
CA VAL A 25 1.51 2.44 -7.58
C VAL A 25 1.23 1.51 -6.40
N PHE A 26 2.20 0.68 -6.01
CA PHE A 26 2.04 -0.20 -4.85
C PHE A 26 1.87 0.59 -3.55
N ALA A 27 2.67 1.63 -3.32
CA ALA A 27 2.64 2.42 -2.09
C ALA A 27 1.30 3.14 -1.91
N ASP A 28 0.78 3.76 -2.99
CA ASP A 28 -0.51 4.43 -2.99
C ASP A 28 -1.65 3.44 -2.72
N ALA A 29 -1.68 2.32 -3.46
CA ALA A 29 -2.68 1.28 -3.28
C ALA A 29 -2.62 0.69 -1.87
N PHE A 30 -1.43 0.41 -1.35
CA PHE A 30 -1.25 -0.11 0.01
C PHE A 30 -1.78 0.86 1.07
N ALA A 31 -1.48 2.16 0.94
CA ALA A 31 -1.97 3.17 1.87
C ALA A 31 -3.50 3.26 1.84
N ASN A 32 -4.10 3.24 0.65
CA ASN A 32 -5.55 3.25 0.47
C ASN A 32 -6.22 2.00 1.07
N MET A 33 -5.70 0.80 0.79
CA MET A 33 -6.23 -0.45 1.36
C MET A 33 -6.11 -0.49 2.88
N GLN A 34 -5.07 0.14 3.43
CA GLN A 34 -4.90 0.28 4.86
C GLN A 34 -5.95 1.20 5.50
N ASP A 35 -6.41 2.23 4.78
CA ASP A 35 -7.52 3.09 5.19
C ASP A 35 -8.87 2.38 5.07
N GLU A 36 -9.12 1.69 3.96
CA GLU A 36 -10.34 0.89 3.76
C GLU A 36 -10.47 -0.20 4.84
N ARG A 37 -9.37 -0.87 5.20
CA ARG A 37 -9.38 -1.83 6.32
C ARG A 37 -9.71 -1.15 7.64
N HIS A 38 -9.14 0.03 7.90
CA HIS A 38 -9.45 0.78 9.11
C HIS A 38 -10.93 1.17 9.16
N GLN A 39 -11.52 1.61 8.05
CA GLN A 39 -12.96 1.88 8.00
C GLN A 39 -13.79 0.61 8.22
N ALA A 40 -13.44 -0.51 7.59
CA ALA A 40 -14.15 -1.77 7.77
C ALA A 40 -14.10 -2.30 9.22
N ASP A 41 -12.96 -2.12 9.90
CA ASP A 41 -12.77 -2.57 11.28
C ASP A 41 -13.49 -1.69 12.32
N TYR A 42 -13.65 -0.38 12.03
CA TYR A 42 -14.08 0.61 13.03
C TYR A 42 -15.37 1.37 12.70
N ALA A 43 -15.91 1.29 11.48
CA ALA A 43 -17.16 1.95 11.11
C ALA A 43 -18.36 0.98 11.27
N PRO A 44 -19.16 1.09 12.35
CA PRO A 44 -20.31 0.19 12.58
C PRO A 44 -21.40 0.31 11.50
N ASP A 45 -21.40 1.41 10.75
CA ASP A 45 -22.42 1.74 9.75
C ASP A 45 -21.94 1.46 8.31
N GLY A 46 -20.65 1.16 8.13
CA GLY A 46 -20.02 0.96 6.84
C GLY A 46 -20.37 -0.40 6.24
N LYS A 47 -21.35 -0.44 5.34
CA LYS A 47 -21.60 -1.60 4.48
C LYS A 47 -20.99 -1.33 3.10
N PRO A 48 -19.80 -1.85 2.77
CA PRO A 48 -19.24 -1.67 1.45
C PRO A 48 -20.14 -2.36 0.42
N CYS A 49 -20.39 -1.68 -0.71
CA CYS A 49 -21.13 -2.29 -1.81
C CYS A 49 -20.26 -3.35 -2.50
N LYS A 50 -20.87 -4.44 -2.98
CA LYS A 50 -20.15 -5.53 -3.66
C LYS A 50 -19.27 -5.03 -4.81
N SER A 51 -19.73 -4.03 -5.59
CA SER A 51 -18.96 -3.46 -6.70
C SER A 51 -17.68 -2.76 -6.21
N GLN A 52 -17.76 -2.03 -5.11
CA GLN A 52 -16.61 -1.38 -4.48
C GLN A 52 -15.61 -2.41 -3.99
N VAL A 53 -16.07 -3.47 -3.32
CA VAL A 53 -15.18 -4.56 -2.85
C VAL A 53 -14.47 -5.24 -4.02
N VAL A 54 -15.16 -5.53 -5.11
CA VAL A 54 -14.55 -6.12 -6.31
C VAL A 54 -13.49 -5.20 -6.92
N GLN A 55 -13.75 -3.89 -6.96
CA GLN A 55 -12.77 -2.92 -7.42
C GLN A 55 -11.53 -2.90 -6.52
N LEU A 56 -11.71 -2.85 -5.20
CA LEU A 56 -10.61 -2.84 -4.23
C LEU A 56 -9.74 -4.11 -4.34
N ILE A 57 -10.36 -5.27 -4.60
CA ILE A 57 -9.63 -6.52 -4.85
C ILE A 57 -8.77 -6.39 -6.11
N GLY A 58 -9.34 -5.90 -7.22
CA GLY A 58 -8.58 -5.69 -8.47
C GLY A 58 -7.40 -4.73 -8.29
N GLU A 59 -7.62 -3.61 -7.60
CA GLU A 59 -6.56 -2.65 -7.28
C GLU A 59 -5.44 -3.28 -6.43
N ALA A 60 -5.80 -4.13 -5.46
CA ALA A 60 -4.81 -4.83 -4.64
C ALA A 60 -4.01 -5.86 -5.45
N GLU A 61 -4.66 -6.61 -6.34
CA GLU A 61 -4.01 -7.58 -7.23
C GLU A 61 -3.03 -6.88 -8.18
N ASP A 62 -3.45 -5.79 -8.83
CA ASP A 62 -2.61 -5.01 -9.73
C ASP A 62 -1.40 -4.41 -9.01
N ALA A 63 -1.60 -3.89 -7.79
CA ALA A 63 -0.52 -3.37 -6.96
C ALA A 63 0.50 -4.46 -6.59
N ILE A 64 0.05 -5.65 -6.19
CA ILE A 64 0.93 -6.78 -5.89
C ILE A 64 1.76 -7.15 -7.13
N LEU A 65 1.12 -7.26 -8.29
CA LEU A 65 1.81 -7.57 -9.55
C LEU A 65 2.84 -6.49 -9.93
N ALA A 66 2.52 -5.22 -9.71
CA ALA A 66 3.45 -4.12 -9.95
C ALA A 66 4.69 -4.21 -9.05
N LEU A 67 4.52 -4.55 -7.77
CA LEU A 67 5.62 -4.81 -6.85
C LEU A 67 6.43 -6.04 -7.26
N GLU A 68 5.79 -7.13 -7.65
CA GLU A 68 6.47 -8.38 -8.03
C GLU A 68 7.29 -8.27 -9.31
N ARG A 69 6.86 -7.42 -10.25
CA ARG A 69 7.59 -7.09 -11.48
C ARG A 69 8.88 -6.31 -11.23
N GLU A 70 9.05 -5.72 -10.05
CA GLU A 70 10.27 -5.01 -9.70
C GLU A 70 11.45 -5.92 -9.39
N THR A 71 12.64 -5.34 -9.60
CA THR A 71 13.89 -6.03 -9.30
C THR A 71 13.94 -6.41 -7.82
N LEU A 72 14.61 -7.52 -7.51
CA LEU A 72 14.81 -7.94 -6.13
C LEU A 72 15.55 -6.87 -5.30
N GLN A 73 16.44 -6.10 -5.93
CA GLN A 73 17.14 -4.98 -5.30
C GLN A 73 16.16 -3.87 -4.92
N THR A 74 15.32 -3.41 -5.85
CA THR A 74 14.30 -2.38 -5.60
C THR A 74 13.34 -2.82 -4.49
N ARG A 75 12.83 -4.06 -4.56
CA ARG A 75 11.93 -4.61 -3.54
C ARG A 75 12.56 -4.66 -2.16
N ARG A 76 13.83 -5.05 -2.05
CA ARG A 76 14.57 -5.05 -0.77
C ARG A 76 14.80 -3.65 -0.22
N ALA A 77 15.17 -2.70 -1.09
CA ALA A 77 15.34 -1.31 -0.70
C ALA A 77 14.01 -0.71 -0.21
N PHE A 78 12.91 -1.00 -0.90
CA PHE A 78 11.58 -0.56 -0.49
C PHE A 78 11.14 -1.22 0.82
N ALA A 79 11.34 -2.54 0.98
CA ALA A 79 11.06 -3.22 2.24
C ALA A 79 11.87 -2.63 3.41
N ALA A 80 13.16 -2.33 3.19
CA ALA A 80 13.98 -1.64 4.18
C ALA A 80 13.42 -0.26 4.51
N TYR A 81 13.06 0.54 3.51
CA TYR A 81 12.44 1.86 3.70
C TYR A 81 11.13 1.79 4.52
N VAL A 82 10.26 0.82 4.23
CA VAL A 82 8.98 0.64 4.94
C VAL A 82 9.19 0.13 6.38
N LEU A 83 10.15 -0.77 6.59
CA LEU A 83 10.39 -1.40 7.89
C LEU A 83 11.25 -0.56 8.83
N PHE A 84 12.23 0.16 8.29
CA PHE A 84 13.12 0.99 9.08
C PHE A 84 12.58 2.41 9.13
N ARG A 85 12.10 2.79 10.32
CA ARG A 85 11.80 4.18 10.65
C ARG A 85 13.07 5.01 10.48
N SER A 86 13.08 5.96 9.55
CA SER A 86 13.98 7.11 9.62
C SER A 86 13.71 7.79 10.97
N ARG A 87 14.73 7.75 11.85
CA ARG A 87 14.65 8.24 13.23
C ARG A 87 14.11 9.67 13.29
#